data_AF-W6T669-F1
#
_entry.id   AF-W6T669-F1
#
_cell.length_a   1.000
_cell.length_b   1.000
_cell.length_c   1.000
_cell.angle_alpha   90.00
_cell.angle_beta   90.00
_cell.angle_gamma   90.00
#
_symmetry.space_group_name_H-M   'P 1'
#
loop_
_entity.id
_entity.type
_entity.pdbx_description
1 polymer ?
#
loop_
_entity_poly.entity_id
_entity_poly.type
_entity_poly.pdbx_seq_one_letter_code
_entity_poly.pdbx_strand_id
1 'polypeptide(L)'
;MSSKLKSVTRQFFQSQIRYLGGTYAWVVGILIVVPLIYDALTQQLSTYVFSNVIKGLALNFVFGFFIFIITWFTTDDFQLCIQNGISRRTFFRARLLSIVAITFVGDLIATIYNQIVWSPHLTNFLSNTAFGFYSKGFSSAWLAGLGAFLFGWLDYLCLGTLGMAIGSGLSLLSKRMRYTVLIAVPVVGLLLLNLLLTIFTKLPQAYLNRTWLNFLWWAVGDPGHQQAVGYFNPLVPTLFLVGFTTIFTAIASQCYRHLQVKK
;
A
#
# COMPACT_ATOMS: atom_id res chain seq x y z
N MET A 1 11.18 24.30 -10.40
CA MET A 1 11.77 22.95 -10.22
C MET A 1 13.11 22.92 -10.95
N SER A 2 14.21 22.46 -10.33
CA SER A 2 15.52 22.40 -11.02
C SER A 2 15.49 21.38 -12.17
N SER A 3 16.22 21.63 -13.26
CA SER A 3 16.31 20.72 -14.42
C SER A 3 16.74 19.29 -14.00
N LYS A 4 17.72 19.18 -13.09
CA LYS A 4 18.18 17.89 -12.54
C LYS A 4 17.07 17.15 -11.78
N LEU A 5 16.27 17.87 -10.99
CA LEU A 5 15.15 17.30 -10.24
C LEU A 5 14.09 16.72 -11.19
N LYS A 6 13.73 17.48 -12.23
CA LYS A 6 12.75 17.04 -13.24
C LYS A 6 13.22 15.79 -13.98
N SER A 7 14.49 15.76 -14.39
CA SER A 7 15.07 14.62 -15.12
C SER A 7 15.04 13.34 -14.29
N VAL A 8 15.53 13.40 -13.04
CA VAL A 8 15.58 12.23 -12.15
C VAL A 8 14.17 11.75 -11.77
N THR A 9 13.23 12.66 -11.49
CA THR A 9 11.83 12.28 -11.23
C THR A 9 11.21 11.58 -12.43
N ARG A 10 11.42 12.10 -13.65
CA ARG A 10 10.92 11.48 -14.88
C ARG A 10 11.51 10.08 -15.06
N GLN A 11 12.81 9.91 -14.83
CA GLN A 11 13.48 8.62 -14.94
C GLN A 11 12.89 7.59 -13.96
N PHE A 12 12.74 7.94 -12.68
CA PHE A 12 12.14 7.03 -11.70
C PHE A 12 10.71 6.67 -12.06
N PHE A 13 9.90 7.66 -12.44
CA PHE A 13 8.51 7.43 -12.83
C PHE A 13 8.39 6.52 -14.07
N GLN A 14 9.20 6.74 -15.10
CA GLN A 14 9.21 5.90 -16.31
C GLN A 14 9.61 4.45 -15.99
N SER A 15 10.65 4.26 -15.19
CA SER A 15 11.06 2.92 -14.75
C SER A 15 9.97 2.24 -13.92
N GLN A 16 9.34 2.96 -12.98
CA GLN A 16 8.25 2.46 -12.16
C GLN A 16 7.03 2.06 -13.00
N ILE A 17 6.62 2.86 -13.99
CA ILE A 17 5.54 2.50 -14.91
C ILE A 17 5.87 1.22 -15.68
N ARG A 18 7.10 1.10 -16.18
CA ARG A 18 7.52 -0.09 -16.92
C ARG A 18 7.46 -1.34 -16.03
N TYR A 19 7.95 -1.25 -14.79
CA TYR A 19 7.88 -2.36 -13.84
C TYR A 19 6.44 -2.67 -13.41
N LEU A 20 5.58 -1.65 -13.28
CA LEU A 20 4.17 -1.82 -12.97
C LEU A 20 3.46 -2.59 -14.09
N GLY A 21 3.64 -2.16 -15.35
CA GLY A 21 3.08 -2.85 -16.51
C GLY A 21 3.58 -4.29 -16.63
N GLY A 22 4.88 -4.52 -16.39
CA GLY A 22 5.45 -5.87 -16.33
C GLY A 22 4.85 -6.72 -15.21
N THR A 23 4.65 -6.14 -14.02
CA THR A 23 4.05 -6.83 -12.87
C THR A 23 2.61 -7.24 -13.17
N TYR A 24 1.80 -6.35 -13.74
CA TYR A 24 0.44 -6.69 -14.15
C TYR A 24 0.40 -7.75 -15.25
N ALA A 25 1.29 -7.67 -16.25
CA ALA A 25 1.38 -8.70 -17.29
C ALA A 25 1.71 -10.08 -16.70
N TRP A 26 2.66 -10.14 -15.74
CA TRP A 26 2.99 -11.37 -15.04
C TRP A 26 1.83 -11.92 -14.21
N VAL A 27 1.15 -11.07 -13.44
CA VAL A 27 0.01 -11.48 -12.62
C VAL A 27 -1.12 -12.02 -13.49
N VAL A 28 -1.46 -11.33 -14.57
CA VAL A 28 -2.47 -11.79 -15.54
C VAL A 28 -2.04 -13.11 -16.18
N GLY A 29 -0.77 -13.24 -16.59
CA GLY A 29 -0.23 -14.46 -17.16
C GLY A 29 -0.33 -15.65 -16.20
N ILE A 30 0.12 -15.49 -14.95
CA ILE A 30 0.06 -16.55 -13.93
C ILE A 30 -1.39 -16.92 -13.62
N LEU A 31 -2.28 -15.94 -13.45
CA LEU A 31 -3.68 -16.19 -13.09
C LEU A 31 -4.51 -16.76 -14.24
N ILE A 32 -4.06 -16.65 -15.49
CA ILE A 32 -4.68 -17.36 -16.61
C ILE A 32 -4.08 -18.76 -16.75
N VAL A 33 -2.75 -18.86 -16.74
CA VAL A 33 -2.03 -20.11 -17.05
C VAL A 33 -2.21 -21.14 -15.93
N VAL A 34 -2.12 -20.75 -14.66
CA VAL A 34 -2.20 -21.70 -13.54
C VAL A 34 -3.58 -22.36 -13.43
N PRO A 35 -4.71 -21.63 -13.43
CA PRO A 35 -6.03 -22.27 -13.43
C PRO A 35 -6.29 -23.10 -14.69
N LEU A 36 -5.81 -22.67 -15.85
CA LEU A 36 -5.94 -23.44 -17.08
C LEU A 36 -5.21 -24.78 -17.00
N ILE A 37 -3.98 -24.80 -16.45
CA ILE A 37 -3.24 -26.05 -16.20
C ILE A 37 -4.00 -26.91 -15.19
N TYR A 38 -4.52 -26.32 -14.11
CA TYR A 38 -5.29 -27.04 -13.09
C TYR A 38 -6.55 -27.69 -13.70
N ASP A 39 -7.36 -26.95 -14.45
CA ASP A 39 -8.59 -27.43 -15.07
C ASP A 39 -8.31 -28.47 -16.16
N ALA A 40 -7.18 -28.37 -16.87
CA ALA A 40 -6.72 -29.39 -17.80
C ALA A 40 -6.36 -30.70 -17.08
N LEU A 41 -5.67 -30.61 -15.93
CA LEU A 41 -5.29 -31.78 -15.13
C LEU A 41 -6.49 -32.44 -14.44
N THR A 42 -7.51 -31.68 -14.04
CA THR A 42 -8.72 -32.19 -13.38
C THR A 42 -9.83 -32.58 -14.36
N GLN A 43 -9.61 -32.42 -15.68
CA GLN A 43 -10.60 -32.65 -16.75
C GLN A 43 -11.86 -31.77 -16.64
N GLN A 44 -11.74 -30.59 -16.01
CA GLN A 44 -12.84 -29.65 -15.76
C GLN A 44 -12.77 -28.42 -16.69
N LEU A 45 -12.18 -28.54 -17.88
CA LEU A 45 -12.04 -27.42 -18.82
C LEU A 45 -13.38 -26.75 -19.20
N SER A 46 -14.49 -27.47 -19.11
CA SER A 46 -15.84 -26.92 -19.37
C SER A 46 -16.32 -25.93 -18.32
N THR A 47 -15.74 -25.93 -17.10
CA THR A 47 -16.08 -24.98 -16.03
C THR A 47 -15.18 -23.75 -16.01
N TYR A 48 -14.16 -23.69 -16.88
CA TYR A 48 -13.28 -22.53 -16.97
C TYR A 48 -14.02 -21.34 -17.57
N VAL A 49 -14.20 -20.29 -16.77
CA VAL A 49 -14.81 -19.03 -17.21
C VAL A 49 -13.80 -17.90 -17.08
N PHE A 50 -13.28 -17.45 -18.21
CA PHE A 50 -12.28 -16.37 -18.28
C PHE A 50 -12.71 -15.08 -17.58
N SER A 51 -14.00 -14.72 -17.63
CA SER A 51 -14.50 -13.52 -16.95
C SER A 51 -14.40 -13.61 -15.43
N ASN A 52 -14.49 -14.81 -14.85
CA ASN A 52 -14.30 -15.01 -13.41
C ASN A 52 -12.83 -14.87 -13.01
N VAL A 53 -11.91 -15.35 -13.85
CA VAL A 53 -10.46 -15.18 -13.65
C VAL A 53 -10.08 -13.70 -13.66
N ILE A 54 -10.58 -12.96 -14.64
CA ILE A 54 -10.33 -11.51 -14.72
C ILE A 54 -10.90 -10.83 -13.47
N LYS A 55 -12.16 -11.09 -13.09
CA LYS A 55 -12.75 -10.49 -11.87
C LYS A 55 -11.98 -10.86 -10.60
N GLY A 56 -11.34 -12.02 -10.57
CA GLY A 56 -10.49 -12.45 -9.47
C GLY A 56 -9.18 -11.66 -9.33
N LEU A 57 -8.83 -10.77 -10.27
CA LEU A 57 -7.61 -9.97 -10.18
C LEU A 57 -7.71 -8.99 -9.01
N ALA A 58 -7.00 -9.30 -7.93
CA ALA A 58 -6.84 -8.41 -6.78
C ALA A 58 -5.83 -7.28 -7.08
N LEU A 59 -6.10 -6.46 -8.11
CA LEU A 59 -5.17 -5.42 -8.58
C LEU A 59 -4.78 -4.44 -7.47
N ASN A 60 -5.69 -4.10 -6.57
CA ASN A 60 -5.42 -3.23 -5.42
C ASN A 60 -4.30 -3.79 -4.55
N PHE A 61 -4.39 -5.09 -4.24
CA PHE A 61 -3.41 -5.79 -3.42
C PHE A 61 -2.07 -5.88 -4.16
N VAL A 62 -2.09 -6.29 -5.43
CA VAL A 62 -0.89 -6.35 -6.28
C VAL A 62 -0.19 -4.99 -6.34
N PHE A 63 -0.95 -3.91 -6.51
CA PHE A 63 -0.40 -2.57 -6.55
C PHE A 63 0.20 -2.14 -5.21
N GLY A 64 -0.47 -2.45 -4.10
CA GLY A 64 0.05 -2.22 -2.74
C GLY A 64 1.40 -2.89 -2.50
N PHE A 65 1.53 -4.16 -2.90
CA PHE A 65 2.82 -4.87 -2.84
C PHE A 65 3.86 -4.27 -3.77
N PHE A 66 3.46 -3.97 -5.01
CA PHE A 66 4.36 -3.35 -5.99
C PHE A 66 4.94 -2.04 -5.45
N ILE A 67 4.10 -1.11 -4.96
CA ILE A 67 4.58 0.18 -4.48
C ILE A 67 5.49 0.02 -3.27
N PHE A 68 5.14 -0.86 -2.34
CA PHE A 68 5.97 -1.14 -1.17
C PHE A 68 7.35 -1.69 -1.57
N ILE A 69 7.39 -2.67 -2.46
CA ILE A 69 8.64 -3.33 -2.89
C ILE A 69 9.52 -2.38 -3.70
N ILE A 70 8.94 -1.66 -4.67
CA ILE A 70 9.74 -0.76 -5.51
C ILE A 70 10.31 0.41 -4.70
N THR A 71 9.58 0.91 -3.69
CA THR A 71 10.08 1.97 -2.82
C THR A 71 11.02 1.47 -1.74
N TRP A 72 11.01 0.18 -1.44
CA TRP A 72 11.97 -0.46 -0.54
C TRP A 72 13.38 -0.58 -1.15
N PHE A 73 13.48 -0.88 -2.44
CA PHE A 73 14.78 -0.95 -3.14
C PHE A 73 15.31 0.44 -3.48
N THR A 74 16.01 1.07 -2.53
CA THR A 74 16.48 2.47 -2.65
C THR A 74 17.99 2.62 -2.79
N THR A 75 18.77 1.58 -2.48
CA THR A 75 20.22 1.67 -2.38
C THR A 75 20.91 1.91 -3.71
N ASP A 76 20.50 1.20 -4.74
CA ASP A 76 21.23 1.16 -6.02
C ASP A 76 20.96 2.45 -6.80
N ASP A 77 19.69 2.87 -6.83
CA ASP A 77 19.27 4.16 -7.37
C ASP A 77 19.97 5.33 -6.66
N PHE A 78 20.12 5.24 -5.33
CA PHE A 78 20.80 6.25 -4.54
C PHE A 78 22.29 6.35 -4.90
N GLN A 79 23.00 5.22 -4.98
CA GLN A 79 24.42 5.21 -5.35
C GLN A 79 24.65 5.78 -6.75
N LEU A 80 23.87 5.34 -7.74
CA LEU A 80 23.96 5.82 -9.11
C LEU A 80 23.71 7.34 -9.20
N CYS A 81 22.71 7.86 -8.49
CA CYS A 81 22.42 9.29 -8.50
C CYS A 81 23.53 10.12 -7.85
N ILE A 82 24.07 9.66 -6.72
CA ILE A 82 25.12 10.38 -5.99
C ILE A 82 26.44 10.37 -6.79
N GLN A 83 26.79 9.26 -7.43
CA GLN A 83 27.95 9.16 -8.32
C GLN A 83 27.84 10.10 -9.53
N ASN A 84 26.63 10.31 -10.05
CA ASN A 84 26.35 11.26 -11.14
C ASN A 84 26.21 12.73 -10.66
N GLY A 85 26.61 13.05 -9.43
CA GLY A 85 26.61 14.43 -8.91
C GLY A 85 25.22 15.00 -8.58
N ILE A 86 24.22 14.14 -8.35
CA ILE A 86 22.91 14.55 -7.83
C ILE A 86 22.99 14.69 -6.32
N SER A 87 22.53 15.81 -5.76
CA SER A 87 22.52 15.99 -4.30
C SER A 87 21.52 15.05 -3.61
N ARG A 88 21.80 14.65 -2.36
CA ARG A 88 20.89 13.83 -1.53
C ARG A 88 19.49 14.43 -1.41
N ARG A 89 19.41 15.76 -1.28
CA ARG A 89 18.13 16.50 -1.21
C ARG A 89 17.36 16.41 -2.52
N THR A 90 18.05 16.51 -3.64
CA THR A 90 17.44 16.37 -4.97
C THR A 90 16.93 14.95 -5.20
N PHE A 91 17.72 13.94 -4.84
CA PHE A 91 17.33 12.54 -4.93
C PHE A 91 16.05 12.26 -4.11
N PHE A 92 16.04 12.65 -2.83
CA PHE A 92 14.90 12.43 -1.95
C PHE A 92 13.61 13.07 -2.49
N ARG A 93 13.69 14.34 -2.90
CA ARG A 93 12.56 15.04 -3.51
C ARG A 93 12.12 14.36 -4.81
N ALA A 94 13.06 13.90 -5.63
CA ALA A 94 12.74 13.22 -6.88
C ALA A 94 11.99 11.91 -6.63
N ARG A 95 12.47 11.14 -5.65
CA ARG A 95 11.86 9.87 -5.22
C ARG A 95 10.46 10.11 -4.66
N LEU A 96 10.28 11.05 -3.73
CA LEU A 96 8.97 11.36 -3.17
C LEU A 96 7.97 11.79 -4.24
N LEU A 97 8.35 12.68 -5.17
CA LEU A 97 7.48 13.09 -6.28
C LEU A 97 7.15 11.93 -7.22
N SER A 98 8.10 11.02 -7.47
CA SER A 98 7.82 9.82 -8.27
C SER A 98 6.81 8.89 -7.57
N ILE A 99 6.91 8.72 -6.25
CA ILE A 99 5.95 7.93 -5.45
C ILE A 99 4.56 8.55 -5.54
N VAL A 100 4.44 9.86 -5.30
CA VAL A 100 3.15 10.58 -5.41
C VAL A 100 2.51 10.38 -6.78
N ALA A 101 3.30 10.48 -7.86
CA ALA A 101 2.80 10.30 -9.22
C ALA A 101 2.40 8.85 -9.53
N ILE A 102 3.23 7.86 -9.16
CA ILE A 102 2.93 6.46 -9.46
C ILE A 102 1.76 5.93 -8.61
N THR A 103 1.63 6.36 -7.35
CA THR A 103 0.47 5.98 -6.53
C THR A 103 -0.82 6.56 -7.07
N PHE A 104 -0.79 7.79 -7.56
CA PHE A 104 -1.96 8.39 -8.21
C PHE A 104 -2.36 7.63 -9.46
N VAL A 105 -1.41 7.31 -10.35
CA VAL A 105 -1.68 6.54 -11.57
C VAL A 105 -2.14 5.12 -11.27
N GLY A 106 -1.51 4.44 -10.32
CA GLY A 106 -1.87 3.08 -9.96
C GLY A 106 -3.26 2.99 -9.30
N ASP A 107 -3.58 3.93 -8.41
CA ASP A 107 -4.91 4.02 -7.80
C ASP A 107 -5.99 4.36 -8.85
N LEU A 108 -5.66 5.19 -9.84
CA LEU A 108 -6.56 5.49 -10.95
C LEU A 108 -6.85 4.22 -11.78
N ILE A 109 -5.80 3.45 -12.12
CA ILE A 109 -5.95 2.17 -12.84
C ILE A 109 -6.80 1.18 -12.02
N ALA A 110 -6.49 1.06 -10.73
CA ALA A 110 -7.22 0.21 -9.79
C ALA A 110 -8.70 0.59 -9.71
N THR A 111 -9.00 1.88 -9.56
CA THR A 111 -10.37 2.40 -9.50
C THR A 111 -11.11 2.13 -10.80
N ILE A 112 -10.51 2.40 -11.95
CA ILE A 112 -11.10 2.13 -13.27
C ILE A 112 -11.37 0.64 -13.45
N TYR A 113 -10.42 -0.23 -13.10
CA TYR A 113 -10.60 -1.67 -13.17
C TYR A 113 -11.75 -2.15 -12.30
N ASN A 114 -11.83 -1.69 -11.04
CA ASN A 114 -12.88 -2.12 -10.14
C ASN A 114 -14.27 -1.65 -10.60
N GLN A 115 -14.36 -0.45 -11.20
CA GLN A 115 -15.61 0.05 -11.76
C GLN A 115 -16.03 -0.69 -13.04
N ILE A 116 -15.11 -0.94 -13.97
CA ILE A 116 -15.48 -1.48 -15.28
C ILE A 116 -15.64 -3.00 -15.25
N VAL A 117 -14.77 -3.68 -14.51
CA VAL A 117 -14.59 -5.14 -14.63
C VAL A 117 -15.19 -5.88 -13.46
N TRP A 118 -14.91 -5.39 -12.25
CA TRP A 118 -15.26 -6.09 -11.02
C TRP A 118 -16.71 -5.84 -10.58
N SER A 119 -17.09 -4.56 -10.50
CA SER A 119 -18.43 -4.13 -10.10
C SER A 119 -18.85 -2.85 -10.83
N PRO A 120 -19.64 -2.97 -11.91
CA PRO A 120 -20.18 -1.86 -12.72
C PRO A 120 -20.99 -0.81 -11.94
N HIS A 121 -21.44 -1.14 -10.74
CA HIS A 121 -22.22 -0.24 -9.89
C HIS A 121 -21.36 0.35 -8.78
N LEU A 122 -21.34 1.68 -8.70
CA LEU A 122 -20.55 2.46 -7.75
C LEU A 122 -20.85 2.09 -6.28
N THR A 123 -22.09 1.75 -5.97
CA THR A 123 -22.51 1.30 -4.62
C THR A 123 -21.86 -0.02 -4.21
N ASN A 124 -21.81 -0.99 -5.12
CA ASN A 124 -21.17 -2.29 -4.91
C ASN A 124 -19.63 -2.18 -4.93
N PHE A 125 -19.06 -1.22 -5.68
CA PHE A 125 -17.64 -0.89 -5.55
C PHE A 125 -17.31 -0.41 -4.15
N LEU A 126 -18.07 0.58 -3.64
CA LEU A 126 -17.80 1.20 -2.35
C LEU A 126 -17.82 0.18 -1.22
N SER A 127 -18.80 -0.72 -1.18
CA SER A 127 -18.94 -1.75 -0.13
C SER A 127 -17.77 -2.72 -0.05
N ASN A 128 -16.95 -2.83 -1.09
CA ASN A 128 -15.84 -3.79 -1.20
C ASN A 128 -14.46 -3.15 -1.16
N THR A 129 -14.41 -1.83 -0.97
CA THR A 129 -13.17 -1.11 -0.68
C THR A 129 -13.03 -0.91 0.83
N ALA A 130 -11.81 -0.60 1.29
CA ALA A 130 -11.60 -0.12 2.66
C ALA A 130 -12.44 1.13 2.98
N PHE A 131 -12.86 1.88 1.96
CA PHE A 131 -13.73 3.05 2.13
C PHE A 131 -15.21 2.68 2.36
N GLY A 132 -15.58 1.40 2.22
CA GLY A 132 -16.95 0.92 2.41
C GLY A 132 -17.54 1.26 3.76
N PHE A 133 -16.71 1.33 4.80
CA PHE A 133 -17.08 1.74 6.17
C PHE A 133 -17.59 3.19 6.27
N TYR A 134 -17.27 4.04 5.30
CA TYR A 134 -17.56 5.48 5.30
C TYR A 134 -18.52 5.92 4.18
N SER A 135 -18.80 5.02 3.25
CA SER A 135 -19.43 5.32 1.95
C SER A 135 -20.86 5.89 2.01
N LYS A 136 -21.65 5.53 3.04
CA LYS A 136 -23.05 5.95 3.20
C LYS A 136 -23.19 7.31 3.90
N GLY A 137 -22.12 7.85 4.46
CA GLY A 137 -22.09 9.19 5.08
C GLY A 137 -22.12 10.34 4.07
N PHE A 138 -21.97 10.06 2.77
CA PHE A 138 -21.96 11.08 1.71
C PHE A 138 -23.33 11.24 1.07
N SER A 139 -23.67 12.49 0.73
CA SER A 139 -24.95 12.85 0.11
C SER A 139 -25.11 12.36 -1.33
N SER A 140 -24.02 12.01 -2.01
CA SER A 140 -24.05 11.45 -3.36
C SER A 140 -23.03 10.34 -3.54
N ALA A 141 -23.37 9.34 -4.38
CA ALA A 141 -22.49 8.24 -4.69
C ALA A 141 -21.19 8.70 -5.38
N TRP A 142 -21.26 9.77 -6.18
CA TRP A 142 -20.08 10.38 -6.81
C TRP A 142 -19.10 10.95 -5.78
N LEU A 143 -19.59 11.66 -4.77
CA LEU A 143 -18.74 12.18 -3.69
C LEU A 143 -18.12 11.03 -2.88
N ALA A 144 -18.87 9.97 -2.61
CA ALA A 144 -18.34 8.77 -1.96
C ALA A 144 -17.25 8.10 -2.82
N GLY A 145 -17.43 8.03 -4.15
CA GLY A 145 -16.46 7.51 -5.09
C GLY A 145 -15.15 8.32 -5.11
N LEU A 146 -15.26 9.65 -5.14
CA LEU A 146 -14.11 10.54 -5.05
C LEU A 146 -13.40 10.41 -3.68
N GLY A 147 -14.17 10.26 -2.60
CA GLY A 147 -13.64 9.98 -1.26
C GLY A 147 -12.87 8.66 -1.22
N ALA A 148 -13.41 7.60 -1.82
CA ALA A 148 -12.77 6.29 -1.90
C ALA A 148 -11.45 6.34 -2.70
N PHE A 149 -11.43 7.07 -3.82
CA PHE A 149 -10.22 7.29 -4.60
C PHE A 149 -9.16 8.05 -3.79
N LEU A 150 -9.50 9.19 -3.19
CA LEU A 150 -8.53 9.95 -2.40
C LEU A 150 -8.00 9.16 -1.20
N PHE A 151 -8.87 8.39 -0.54
CA PHE A 151 -8.48 7.52 0.57
C PHE A 151 -7.55 6.40 0.11
N GLY A 152 -7.86 5.71 -1.00
CA GLY A 152 -7.01 4.68 -1.59
C GLY A 152 -5.66 5.22 -2.03
N TRP A 153 -5.64 6.37 -2.71
CA TRP A 153 -4.41 7.06 -3.09
C TRP A 153 -3.52 7.39 -1.87
N LEU A 154 -4.11 7.90 -0.78
CA LEU A 154 -3.40 8.17 0.47
C LEU A 154 -2.88 6.89 1.13
N ASP A 155 -3.63 5.80 1.07
CA ASP A 155 -3.20 4.50 1.58
C ASP A 155 -1.98 3.97 0.81
N TYR A 156 -2.01 3.99 -0.52
CA TYR A 156 -0.84 3.62 -1.33
C TYR A 156 0.35 4.55 -1.13
N LEU A 157 0.10 5.85 -0.89
CA LEU A 157 1.15 6.80 -0.55
C LEU A 157 1.79 6.46 0.80
N CYS A 158 0.97 6.13 1.80
CA CYS A 158 1.43 5.66 3.10
C CYS A 158 2.27 4.40 2.96
N LEU A 159 1.79 3.38 2.23
CA LEU A 159 2.55 2.15 1.95
C LEU A 159 3.86 2.41 1.19
N GLY A 160 3.84 3.29 0.19
CA GLY A 160 5.02 3.68 -0.56
C GLY A 160 6.07 4.37 0.31
N THR A 161 5.65 5.26 1.20
CA THR A 161 6.56 5.94 2.14
C THR A 161 7.04 5.03 3.26
N LEU A 162 6.23 4.07 3.71
CA LEU A 162 6.64 3.01 4.62
C LEU A 162 7.74 2.13 3.99
N GLY A 163 7.54 1.65 2.76
CA GLY A 163 8.55 0.88 2.03
C GLY A 163 9.86 1.66 1.90
N MET A 164 9.77 2.96 1.60
CA MET A 164 10.93 3.85 1.54
C MET A 164 11.63 4.01 2.91
N ALA A 165 10.87 4.14 4.00
CA ALA A 165 11.42 4.27 5.35
C ALA A 165 12.14 2.98 5.79
N ILE A 166 11.53 1.82 5.56
CA ILE A 166 12.14 0.53 5.91
C ILE A 166 13.37 0.27 5.03
N GLY A 167 13.25 0.47 3.71
CA GLY A 167 14.35 0.27 2.77
C GLY A 167 15.57 1.15 3.10
N SER A 168 15.33 2.43 3.38
CA SER A 168 16.40 3.36 3.79
C SER A 168 16.95 3.04 5.18
N GLY A 169 16.12 2.63 6.16
CA GLY A 169 16.59 2.17 7.47
C GLY A 169 17.48 0.93 7.38
N LEU A 170 17.06 -0.09 6.63
CA LEU A 170 17.82 -1.33 6.43
C LEU A 170 19.13 -1.11 5.68
N SER A 171 19.20 -0.08 4.83
CA SER A 171 20.42 0.24 4.11
C SER A 171 21.57 0.72 5.00
N LEU A 172 21.24 1.31 6.16
CA LEU A 172 22.19 1.74 7.18
C LEU A 172 22.81 0.58 7.95
N LEU A 173 22.14 -0.57 7.96
CA LEU A 173 22.61 -1.75 8.68
C LEU A 173 23.72 -2.49 7.92
N SER A 174 24.48 -3.30 8.66
CA SER A 174 25.40 -4.26 8.07
C SER A 174 24.61 -5.39 7.38
N LYS A 175 25.24 -6.11 6.43
CA LYS A 175 24.58 -7.22 5.71
C LYS A 175 23.98 -8.25 6.68
N ARG A 176 24.72 -8.62 7.73
CA ARG A 176 24.27 -9.58 8.76
C ARG A 176 23.06 -9.06 9.53
N MET A 177 23.12 -7.83 10.03
CA MET A 177 22.01 -7.23 10.78
C MET A 177 20.76 -7.04 9.92
N ARG A 178 20.91 -6.74 8.63
CA ARG A 178 19.78 -6.64 7.70
C ARG A 178 19.01 -7.96 7.61
N TYR A 179 19.70 -9.10 7.48
CA TYR A 179 19.05 -10.41 7.47
C TYR A 179 18.41 -10.74 8.82
N THR A 180 19.09 -10.44 9.93
CA THR A 180 18.55 -10.66 11.27
C THR A 180 17.25 -9.88 11.48
N VAL A 181 17.22 -8.59 11.13
CA VAL A 181 16.02 -7.75 11.25
C VAL A 181 14.90 -8.27 10.34
N LEU A 182 15.23 -8.65 9.10
CA LEU A 182 14.24 -9.14 8.15
C LEU A 182 13.57 -10.46 8.55
N ILE A 183 14.27 -11.31 9.30
CA ILE A 183 13.73 -12.59 9.77
C ILE A 183 13.12 -12.43 11.18
N ALA A 184 13.85 -11.79 12.10
CA ALA A 184 13.45 -11.69 13.49
C ALA A 184 12.23 -10.79 13.68
N VAL A 185 12.12 -9.67 12.96
CA VAL A 185 10.98 -8.75 13.13
C VAL A 185 9.65 -9.42 12.76
N PRO A 186 9.50 -10.09 11.60
CA PRO A 186 8.27 -10.82 11.29
C PRO A 186 7.98 -11.94 12.29
N VAL A 187 8.99 -12.72 12.69
CA VAL A 187 8.81 -13.83 13.65
C VAL A 187 8.35 -13.33 15.01
N VAL A 188 9.05 -12.34 15.58
CA VAL A 188 8.67 -11.73 16.86
C VAL A 188 7.31 -11.04 16.74
N GLY A 189 7.03 -10.37 15.62
CA GLY A 189 5.74 -9.74 15.34
C GLY A 189 4.58 -10.75 15.36
N LEU A 190 4.75 -11.90 14.71
CA LEU A 190 3.75 -12.99 14.73
C LEU A 190 3.56 -13.57 16.13
N LEU A 191 4.64 -13.77 16.87
CA LEU A 191 4.58 -14.25 18.26
C LEU A 191 3.83 -13.27 19.16
N LEU A 192 4.14 -11.96 19.07
CA LEU A 192 3.45 -10.92 19.83
C LEU A 192 1.98 -10.84 19.44
N LEU A 193 1.67 -10.95 18.15
CA LEU A 193 0.29 -10.93 17.67
C LEU A 193 -0.50 -12.14 18.18
N ASN A 194 0.09 -13.33 18.16
CA ASN A 194 -0.51 -14.53 18.75
C ASN A 194 -0.72 -14.40 20.26
N LEU A 195 0.25 -13.83 20.97
CA LEU A 195 0.18 -13.59 22.41
C LEU A 195 -0.92 -12.59 22.74
N LEU A 196 -1.04 -11.51 21.97
CA LEU A 196 -2.14 -10.54 22.08
C LEU A 196 -3.50 -11.22 21.86
N LEU A 197 -3.66 -11.99 20.79
CA LEU A 197 -4.90 -12.74 20.52
C LEU A 197 -5.26 -13.69 21.66
N THR A 198 -4.27 -14.39 22.22
CA THR A 198 -4.46 -15.31 23.34
C THR A 198 -4.87 -14.57 24.62
N ILE A 199 -4.30 -13.39 24.87
CA ILE A 199 -4.72 -12.54 25.99
C ILE A 199 -6.14 -12.05 25.77
N PHE A 200 -6.48 -11.53 24.58
CA PHE A 200 -7.81 -10.98 24.31
C PHE A 200 -8.94 -12.02 24.37
N THR A 201 -8.67 -13.25 23.96
CA THR A 201 -9.66 -14.34 24.03
C THR A 201 -9.90 -14.87 25.44
N LYS A 202 -8.98 -14.64 26.39
CA LYS A 202 -9.06 -15.10 27.78
C LYS A 202 -9.49 -14.01 28.78
N LEU A 203 -9.54 -12.75 28.36
CA LEU A 203 -9.99 -11.65 29.20
C LEU A 203 -11.52 -11.68 29.36
N PRO A 204 -12.05 -11.58 30.60
CA PRO A 204 -13.49 -11.41 30.80
C PRO A 204 -13.99 -10.15 30.10
N GLN A 205 -15.21 -10.18 29.52
CA GLN A 205 -15.82 -9.05 28.78
C GLN A 205 -15.76 -7.71 29.53
N ALA A 206 -15.82 -7.73 30.86
CA ALA A 206 -15.70 -6.55 31.72
C ALA A 206 -14.34 -5.82 31.62
N TYR A 207 -13.26 -6.51 31.24
CA TYR A 207 -11.91 -5.92 31.05
C TYR A 207 -11.65 -5.44 29.62
N LEU A 208 -12.46 -5.88 28.65
CA LEU A 208 -12.42 -5.39 27.27
C LEU A 208 -13.04 -3.98 27.15
N ASN A 209 -13.77 -3.51 28.17
CA ASN A 209 -14.35 -2.17 28.21
C ASN A 209 -13.32 -1.04 28.49
N ARG A 210 -12.05 -1.28 28.14
CA ARG A 210 -10.90 -0.41 28.47
C ARG A 210 -10.57 0.51 27.31
N THR A 211 -10.23 1.75 27.67
CA THR A 211 -9.78 2.91 26.88
C THR A 211 -9.07 2.62 25.54
N TRP A 212 -8.30 1.54 25.44
CA TRP A 212 -7.58 1.16 24.22
C TRP A 212 -8.52 0.66 23.09
N LEU A 213 -9.57 -0.10 23.41
CA LEU A 213 -10.58 -0.53 22.42
C LEU A 213 -11.36 0.67 21.92
N ASN A 214 -11.79 1.53 22.83
CA ASN A 214 -12.46 2.80 22.48
C ASN A 214 -11.55 3.70 21.62
N PHE A 215 -10.23 3.68 21.86
CA PHE A 215 -9.26 4.37 21.00
C PHE A 215 -9.19 3.75 19.60
N LEU A 216 -9.18 2.43 19.45
CA LEU A 216 -9.18 1.77 18.15
C LEU A 216 -10.46 2.07 17.36
N TRP A 217 -11.61 2.02 18.02
CA TRP A 217 -12.89 2.35 17.41
C TRP A 217 -12.99 3.84 17.04
N TRP A 218 -12.49 4.73 17.90
CA TRP A 218 -12.30 6.14 17.55
C TRP A 218 -11.36 6.30 16.34
N ALA A 219 -10.25 5.57 16.29
CA ALA A 219 -9.27 5.63 15.20
C ALA A 219 -9.85 5.16 13.86
N VAL A 220 -10.74 4.17 13.89
CA VAL A 220 -11.50 3.71 12.71
C VAL A 220 -12.61 4.69 12.33
N GLY A 221 -13.05 5.56 13.25
CA GLY A 221 -14.04 6.62 13.00
C GLY A 221 -15.42 6.40 13.63
N ASP A 222 -15.57 5.42 14.53
CA ASP A 222 -16.80 5.14 15.29
C ASP A 222 -16.55 5.20 16.81
N PRO A 223 -16.36 6.41 17.40
CA PRO A 223 -16.08 6.55 18.82
C PRO A 223 -17.20 6.07 19.76
N GLY A 224 -18.42 5.89 19.23
CA GLY A 224 -19.59 5.50 19.99
C GLY A 224 -19.93 4.01 19.94
N HIS A 225 -19.32 3.25 19.02
CA HIS A 225 -19.73 1.86 18.68
C HIS A 225 -21.20 1.74 18.25
N GLN A 226 -21.78 2.84 17.76
CA GLN A 226 -23.22 2.98 17.55
C GLN A 226 -23.58 3.19 16.08
N GLN A 227 -22.59 3.44 15.24
CA GLN A 227 -22.84 3.73 13.84
C GLN A 227 -23.00 2.43 13.04
N ALA A 228 -24.00 2.38 12.17
CA ALA A 228 -24.12 1.28 11.24
C ALA A 228 -22.96 1.31 10.23
N VAL A 229 -22.52 0.14 9.78
CA VAL A 229 -21.46 0.01 8.77
C VAL A 229 -21.81 0.83 7.52
N GLY A 230 -20.89 1.72 7.15
CA GLY A 230 -21.05 2.70 6.07
C GLY A 230 -21.19 4.15 6.53
N TYR A 231 -21.48 4.39 7.81
CA TYR A 231 -21.67 5.74 8.37
C TYR A 231 -20.52 6.21 9.25
N PHE A 232 -19.39 5.50 9.28
CA PHE A 232 -18.24 5.89 10.09
C PHE A 232 -17.71 7.25 9.63
N ASN A 233 -17.02 7.96 10.51
CA ASN A 233 -16.38 9.23 10.15
C ASN A 233 -15.04 8.97 9.41
N PRO A 234 -14.92 9.29 8.12
CA PRO A 234 -13.69 9.06 7.35
C PRO A 234 -12.54 9.99 7.73
N LEU A 235 -12.82 11.11 8.43
CA LEU A 235 -11.80 12.12 8.72
C LEU A 235 -10.72 11.56 9.66
N VAL A 236 -11.10 10.80 10.68
CA VAL A 236 -10.15 10.25 11.66
C VAL A 236 -9.11 9.34 11.01
N PRO A 237 -9.49 8.27 10.28
CA PRO A 237 -8.53 7.40 9.60
C PRO A 237 -7.74 8.14 8.50
N THR A 238 -8.34 9.13 7.83
CA THR A 238 -7.62 9.97 6.86
C THR A 238 -6.51 10.78 7.53
N LEU A 239 -6.77 11.37 8.70
CA LEU A 239 -5.76 12.08 9.48
C LEU A 239 -4.64 11.14 9.94
N PHE A 240 -4.96 9.90 10.33
CA PHE A 240 -3.95 8.88 10.62
C PHE A 240 -3.09 8.58 9.40
N LEU A 241 -3.68 8.37 8.22
CA LEU A 241 -2.92 8.12 6.99
C LEU A 241 -1.96 9.28 6.66
N VAL A 242 -2.43 10.52 6.76
CA VAL A 242 -1.59 11.71 6.54
C VAL A 242 -0.48 11.81 7.59
N GLY A 243 -0.81 11.54 8.85
CA GLY A 243 0.14 11.55 9.97
C GLY A 243 1.24 10.49 9.78
N PHE A 244 0.86 9.25 9.52
CA PHE A 244 1.80 8.15 9.26
C PHE A 244 2.65 8.39 8.02
N THR A 245 2.05 8.86 6.92
CA THR A 245 2.79 9.21 5.70
C THR A 245 3.86 10.26 5.98
N THR A 246 3.52 11.28 6.79
CA THR A 246 4.45 12.34 7.19
C THR A 246 5.58 11.80 8.07
N ILE A 247 5.26 10.95 9.06
CA ILE A 247 6.23 10.30 9.93
C ILE A 247 7.19 9.42 9.13
N PHE A 248 6.68 8.55 8.24
CA PHE A 248 7.52 7.69 7.42
C PHE A 248 8.38 8.48 6.44
N THR A 249 7.85 9.55 5.86
CA THR A 249 8.63 10.48 5.02
C THR A 249 9.75 11.14 5.82
N ALA A 250 9.49 11.55 7.07
CA ALA A 250 10.49 12.15 7.94
C ALA A 250 11.60 11.17 8.33
N ILE A 251 11.22 9.94 8.71
CA ILE A 251 12.17 8.85 9.01
C ILE A 251 13.04 8.57 7.79
N ALA A 252 12.44 8.38 6.62
CA ALA A 252 13.17 8.14 5.38
C ALA A 252 14.14 9.29 5.06
N SER A 253 13.68 10.54 5.16
CA SER A 253 14.51 11.73 4.96
C SER A 253 15.74 11.73 5.87
N GLN A 254 15.57 11.37 7.14
CA GLN A 254 16.68 11.28 8.08
C GLN A 254 17.63 10.14 7.72
N CYS A 255 17.12 8.97 7.35
CA CYS A 255 17.96 7.86 6.88
C CYS A 255 18.79 8.24 5.63
N TYR A 256 18.20 8.93 4.66
CA TYR A 256 18.91 9.41 3.46
C TYR A 256 20.03 10.42 3.76
N ARG A 257 19.95 11.15 4.86
CA ARG A 257 21.03 12.05 5.29
C ARG A 257 22.26 11.27 5.78
N HIS A 258 22.07 10.10 6.37
CA HIS A 258 23.14 9.27 6.94
C HIS A 258 23.61 8.13 6.03
N LEU A 259 22.93 7.92 4.90
CA LEU A 259 23.27 6.91 3.91
C LEU A 259 24.68 7.13 3.33
N GLN A 260 25.53 6.12 3.48
CA GLN A 260 26.89 6.09 2.93
C GLN A 260 26.92 5.38 1.58
N VAL A 261 27.69 5.91 0.63
CA VAL A 261 27.98 5.22 -0.63
C VAL A 261 28.98 4.12 -0.31
N LYS A 262 28.51 2.87 -0.27
CA LYS A 262 29.39 1.70 -0.10
C LYS A 262 30.12 1.50 -1.43
N LYS A 263 31.46 1.55 -1.39
CA LYS A 263 32.33 1.24 -2.53
C LYS A 263 32.27 -0.25 -2.85
#